data_AF-Z9JQ26-F1
#
_entry.id   AF-Z9JQ26-F1
#
_cell.length_a   1.000
_cell.length_b   1.000
_cell.length_c   1.000
_cell.angle_alpha   90.00
_cell.angle_beta   90.00
_cell.angle_gamma   90.00
#
_symmetry.space_group_name_H-M   'P 1'
#
loop_
_entity.id
_entity.type
_entity.pdbx_description
1 polymer ?
#
loop_
_entity_poly.entity_id
_entity_poly.type
_entity_poly.pdbx_seq_one_letter_code
_entity_poly.pdbx_strand_id
1 'polypeptide(L)'
;MSAIAVPARRPVLADAVLPRATWLTDLALVLGGAAFVALLAQVTIPLPIVPITGQTLAVIVVGASLGARRGAAALVTYLLAGLAGAPVFAGLTGSIAAVATPSFGFILGFIPAAFVAGAFAERSWDRRSWKAFLGFVAASIVPFLLGVPYMAMILNVVLGAQYDLAGILQVGVTPFILGGLVKAAIAAVLIPLAWRGVRAVDERA
;
A
#
# COMPACT_ATOMS: atom_id res chain seq x y z
N MET A 1 34.81 17.86 16.28
CA MET A 1 33.43 17.92 15.75
C MET A 1 33.06 16.52 15.29
N SER A 2 32.34 15.75 16.11
CA SER A 2 31.92 14.40 15.71
C SER A 2 30.79 14.52 14.69
N ALA A 3 31.08 14.20 13.43
CA ALA A 3 30.04 14.08 12.42
C ALA A 3 29.08 12.97 12.86
N ILE A 4 27.82 13.31 13.08
CA ILE A 4 26.76 12.32 13.31
C ILE A 4 26.66 11.51 12.02
N ALA A 5 27.24 10.31 12.01
CA ALA A 5 27.11 9.38 10.91
C ALA A 5 25.63 8.97 10.81
N VAL A 6 24.92 9.51 9.81
CA VAL A 6 23.58 9.02 9.47
C VAL A 6 23.76 7.56 9.04
N PRO A 7 23.13 6.58 9.71
CA PRO A 7 23.28 5.19 9.33
C PRO A 7 22.82 5.02 7.88
N ALA A 8 23.65 4.41 7.05
CA ALA A 8 23.29 4.09 5.67
C ALA A 8 21.98 3.29 5.67
N ARG A 9 20.98 3.75 4.90
CA ARG A 9 19.73 2.99 4.73
C ARG A 9 20.07 1.61 4.16
N ARG A 10 19.48 0.57 4.73
CA ARG A 10 19.70 -0.80 4.24
C ARG A 10 18.96 -0.99 2.92
N PRO A 11 19.52 -1.77 1.97
CA PRO A 11 18.89 -2.02 0.69
C PRO A 11 17.56 -2.75 0.88
N VAL A 12 16.60 -2.43 0.01
CA VAL A 12 15.31 -3.12 -0.10
C VAL A 12 15.35 -4.18 -1.22
N LEU A 13 14.29 -4.98 -1.37
CA LEU A 13 14.24 -6.06 -2.37
C LEU A 13 14.58 -5.59 -3.78
N ALA A 14 14.03 -4.44 -4.20
CA ALA A 14 14.28 -3.90 -5.53
C ALA A 14 15.76 -3.61 -5.78
N ASP A 15 16.49 -3.11 -4.77
CA ASP A 15 17.92 -2.81 -4.89
C ASP A 15 18.77 -4.09 -4.95
N ALA A 16 18.29 -5.17 -4.32
CA ALA A 16 18.95 -6.46 -4.36
C ALA A 16 18.81 -7.14 -5.73
N VAL A 17 17.67 -6.96 -6.39
CA VAL A 17 17.41 -7.54 -7.73
C VAL A 17 17.97 -6.67 -8.85
N LEU A 18 17.93 -5.34 -8.70
CA LEU A 18 18.41 -4.38 -9.68
C LEU A 18 19.48 -3.48 -9.07
N PRO A 19 20.76 -3.90 -9.09
CA PRO A 19 21.85 -3.15 -8.45
C PRO A 19 22.12 -1.78 -9.08
N ARG A 20 21.63 -1.55 -10.31
CA ARG A 20 21.82 -0.29 -11.06
C ARG A 20 20.73 0.72 -10.72
N ALA A 21 21.01 1.57 -9.75
CA ALA A 21 20.17 2.71 -9.38
C ALA A 21 20.32 3.86 -10.39
N THR A 22 19.59 3.78 -11.50
CA THR A 22 19.43 4.89 -12.45
C THR A 22 18.04 5.50 -12.33
N TRP A 23 17.85 6.73 -12.81
CA TRP A 23 16.53 7.38 -12.83
C TRP A 23 15.50 6.60 -13.67
N LEU A 24 15.95 5.90 -14.73
CA LEU A 24 15.11 5.02 -15.55
C LEU A 24 14.66 3.79 -14.76
N THR A 25 15.55 3.19 -13.96
CA THR A 25 15.23 2.08 -13.09
C THR A 25 14.16 2.49 -12.08
N ASP A 26 14.33 3.64 -11.43
CA ASP A 26 13.37 4.14 -10.44
C ASP A 26 12.01 4.44 -11.07
N LEU A 27 11.99 5.06 -12.25
CA LEU A 27 10.77 5.30 -13.00
C LEU A 27 10.05 3.97 -13.34
N ALA A 28 10.77 2.98 -13.85
CA ALA A 28 10.20 1.68 -14.17
C ALA A 28 9.65 0.96 -12.93
N LEU A 29 10.35 1.03 -11.79
CA LEU A 29 9.88 0.47 -10.52
C LEU A 29 8.62 1.16 -10.01
N VAL A 30 8.55 2.49 -10.10
CA VAL A 30 7.38 3.28 -9.70
C VAL A 30 6.17 2.95 -10.57
N LEU A 31 6.34 2.92 -11.90
CA LEU A 31 5.28 2.56 -12.84
C LEU A 31 4.84 1.10 -12.65
N GLY A 32 5.78 0.18 -12.48
CA GLY A 32 5.51 -1.24 -12.21
C GLY A 32 4.76 -1.44 -10.89
N GLY A 33 5.12 -0.71 -9.84
CA GLY A 33 4.41 -0.71 -8.56
C GLY A 33 2.98 -0.20 -8.69
N ALA A 34 2.77 0.91 -9.42
CA ALA A 34 1.44 1.45 -9.68
C ALA A 34 0.57 0.45 -10.49
N ALA A 35 1.14 -0.17 -11.52
CA ALA A 35 0.47 -1.18 -12.33
C ALA A 35 0.11 -2.43 -11.50
N PHE A 36 1.02 -2.89 -10.63
CA PHE A 36 0.75 -4.01 -9.74
C PHE A 36 -0.40 -3.74 -8.78
N VAL A 37 -0.47 -2.51 -8.22
CA VAL A 37 -1.61 -2.08 -7.41
C VAL A 37 -2.90 -2.07 -8.23
N ALA A 38 -2.87 -1.55 -9.45
CA ALA A 38 -4.02 -1.53 -10.35
C ALA A 38 -4.55 -2.92 -10.70
N LEU A 39 -3.66 -3.89 -10.93
CA LEU A 39 -4.04 -5.28 -11.20
C LEU A 39 -4.72 -5.92 -9.98
N LEU A 40 -4.11 -5.79 -8.80
CA LEU A 40 -4.68 -6.33 -7.57
C LEU A 40 -5.93 -5.57 -7.11
N ALA A 41 -6.14 -4.34 -7.58
CA ALA A 41 -7.37 -3.60 -7.35
C ALA A 41 -8.61 -4.28 -7.93
N GLN A 42 -8.43 -5.06 -8.99
CA GLN A 42 -9.53 -5.72 -9.67
C GLN A 42 -10.00 -6.98 -8.93
N VAL A 43 -9.19 -7.50 -7.99
CA VAL A 43 -9.62 -8.57 -7.08
C VAL A 43 -10.50 -7.95 -6.01
N THR A 44 -11.81 -7.95 -6.24
CA THR A 44 -12.80 -7.31 -5.37
C THR A 44 -13.84 -8.29 -4.86
N ILE A 45 -14.19 -8.15 -3.58
CA ILE A 45 -15.38 -8.71 -2.97
C ILE A 45 -16.32 -7.53 -2.74
N PRO A 46 -17.47 -7.46 -3.44
CA PRO A 46 -18.38 -6.33 -3.34
C PRO A 46 -18.99 -6.26 -1.94
N LEU A 47 -19.04 -5.06 -1.39
CA LEU A 47 -19.76 -4.72 -0.16
C LEU A 47 -20.59 -3.45 -0.43
N PRO A 48 -21.63 -3.18 0.39
CA PRO A 48 -22.57 -2.09 0.11
C PRO A 48 -21.95 -0.68 0.03
N ILE A 49 -20.91 -0.40 0.84
CA ILE A 49 -20.34 0.95 0.96
C ILE A 49 -18.91 1.02 0.40
N VAL A 50 -18.01 0.17 0.91
CA VAL A 50 -16.62 0.11 0.47
C VAL A 50 -16.28 -1.35 0.16
N PRO A 51 -15.91 -1.71 -1.08
CA PRO A 51 -15.56 -3.08 -1.41
C PRO A 51 -14.26 -3.51 -0.73
N ILE A 52 -14.13 -4.80 -0.41
CA ILE A 52 -12.84 -5.38 -0.03
C ILE A 52 -12.07 -5.63 -1.32
N THR A 53 -10.84 -5.13 -1.41
CA THR A 53 -10.02 -5.29 -2.61
C THR A 53 -8.64 -5.87 -2.30
N GLY A 54 -7.94 -6.36 -3.33
CA GLY A 54 -6.54 -6.75 -3.26
C GLY A 54 -5.57 -5.56 -3.14
N GLN A 55 -6.05 -4.31 -3.29
CA GLN A 55 -5.22 -3.10 -3.25
C GLN A 55 -4.39 -3.00 -1.99
N THR A 56 -5.01 -3.26 -0.83
CA THR A 56 -4.34 -3.12 0.46
C THR A 56 -3.16 -4.09 0.61
N LEU A 57 -3.24 -5.29 0.02
CA LEU A 57 -2.10 -6.21 -0.05
C LEU A 57 -1.01 -5.64 -0.97
N ALA A 58 -1.40 -5.16 -2.16
CA ALA A 58 -0.47 -4.61 -3.14
C ALA A 58 0.31 -3.42 -2.59
N VAL A 59 -0.37 -2.51 -1.88
CA VAL A 59 0.22 -1.32 -1.23
C VAL A 59 1.35 -1.71 -0.28
N ILE A 60 1.12 -2.73 0.56
CA ILE A 60 2.12 -3.23 1.50
C ILE A 60 3.30 -3.87 0.77
N VAL A 61 3.02 -4.74 -0.22
CA VAL A 61 4.04 -5.44 -1.00
C VAL A 61 4.91 -4.45 -1.77
N VAL A 62 4.30 -3.45 -2.43
CA VAL A 62 5.00 -2.40 -3.17
C VAL A 62 5.84 -1.54 -2.25
N GLY A 63 5.27 -1.08 -1.12
CA GLY A 63 6.01 -0.32 -0.12
C GLY A 63 7.23 -1.09 0.39
N ALA A 64 7.04 -2.35 0.82
CA ALA A 64 8.11 -3.19 1.33
C ALA A 64 9.19 -3.50 0.27
N SER A 65 8.78 -3.71 -0.99
CA SER A 65 9.71 -4.10 -2.05
C SER A 65 10.52 -2.92 -2.60
N LEU A 66 9.88 -1.76 -2.76
CA LEU A 66 10.49 -0.57 -3.37
C LEU A 66 11.08 0.40 -2.35
N GLY A 67 10.77 0.24 -1.06
CA GLY A 67 11.16 1.16 -0.01
C GLY A 67 10.22 2.37 0.10
N ALA A 68 10.46 3.22 1.10
CA ALA A 68 9.49 4.21 1.54
C ALA A 68 9.16 5.25 0.45
N ARG A 69 10.20 5.76 -0.23
CA ARG A 69 10.06 6.84 -1.23
C ARG A 69 9.45 6.33 -2.54
N ARG A 70 10.04 5.26 -3.11
CA ARG A 70 9.56 4.69 -4.39
C ARG A 70 8.18 4.04 -4.23
N GLY A 71 7.91 3.40 -3.10
CA GLY A 71 6.58 2.91 -2.77
C GLY A 71 5.55 4.05 -2.74
N ALA A 72 5.78 5.11 -1.96
CA ALA A 72 4.88 6.26 -1.93
C ALA A 72 4.68 6.90 -3.31
N ALA A 73 5.75 7.06 -4.09
CA ALA A 73 5.68 7.56 -5.45
C ALA A 73 4.80 6.68 -6.36
N ALA A 74 4.92 5.35 -6.26
CA ALA A 74 4.05 4.42 -7.00
C ALA A 74 2.57 4.61 -6.66
N LEU A 75 2.23 4.86 -5.39
CA LEU A 75 0.85 5.09 -4.97
C LEU A 75 0.33 6.48 -5.37
N VAL A 76 1.20 7.49 -5.42
CA VAL A 76 0.86 8.79 -6.03
C VAL A 76 0.59 8.61 -7.52
N THR A 77 1.44 7.89 -8.24
CA THR A 77 1.23 7.59 -9.66
C THR A 77 -0.07 6.84 -9.91
N TYR A 78 -0.38 5.83 -9.10
CA TYR A 78 -1.64 5.09 -9.14
C TYR A 78 -2.86 6.01 -8.95
N LEU A 79 -2.81 6.88 -7.93
CA LEU A 79 -3.87 7.85 -7.65
C LEU A 79 -4.09 8.80 -8.83
N LEU A 80 -3.01 9.41 -9.33
CA LEU A 80 -3.08 10.39 -10.42
C LEU A 80 -3.55 9.74 -11.72
N ALA A 81 -3.11 8.53 -12.03
CA ALA A 81 -3.58 7.79 -13.20
C ALA A 81 -5.10 7.55 -13.16
N GLY A 82 -5.62 7.12 -12.00
CA GLY A 82 -7.06 6.91 -11.84
C GLY A 82 -7.87 8.21 -11.92
N LEU A 83 -7.39 9.30 -11.33
CA LEU A 83 -8.03 10.61 -11.45
C LEU A 83 -8.00 11.16 -12.88
N ALA A 84 -6.93 10.89 -13.62
CA ALA A 84 -6.80 11.25 -15.04
C ALA A 84 -7.67 10.39 -15.97
N GLY A 85 -8.41 9.41 -15.44
CA GLY A 85 -9.37 8.62 -16.20
C GLY A 85 -8.89 7.22 -16.60
N ALA A 86 -7.68 6.81 -16.20
CA ALA A 86 -7.23 5.45 -16.45
C ALA A 86 -8.04 4.45 -15.60
N PRO A 87 -8.49 3.29 -16.14
CA PRO A 87 -9.34 2.33 -15.45
C PRO A 87 -8.55 1.46 -14.45
N VAL A 88 -7.88 2.11 -13.50
CA VAL A 88 -6.96 1.47 -12.55
C VAL A 88 -7.57 1.23 -11.17
N PHE A 89 -8.64 1.95 -10.83
CA PHE A 89 -9.36 1.73 -9.57
C PHE A 89 -10.20 0.46 -9.65
N ALA A 90 -10.67 0.00 -8.48
CA ALA A 90 -11.44 -1.24 -8.38
C ALA A 90 -12.68 -1.20 -9.28
N GLY A 91 -12.97 -2.33 -9.93
CA GLY A 91 -14.07 -2.43 -10.91
C GLY A 91 -13.75 -1.76 -12.25
N LEU A 92 -12.46 -1.69 -12.63
CA LEU A 92 -11.97 -1.03 -13.84
C LEU A 92 -12.48 0.43 -13.97
N THR A 93 -12.54 1.13 -12.84
CA THR A 93 -12.99 2.52 -12.78
C THR A 93 -11.82 3.49 -12.79
N GLY A 94 -12.09 4.75 -13.15
CA GLY A 94 -11.11 5.82 -13.15
C GLY A 94 -11.75 7.12 -13.62
N SER A 95 -11.85 8.10 -12.72
CA SER A 95 -12.30 9.46 -13.05
C SER A 95 -12.06 10.42 -11.89
N ILE A 96 -12.12 11.71 -12.16
CA ILE A 96 -12.14 12.74 -11.11
C ILE A 96 -13.37 12.62 -10.20
N ALA A 97 -14.48 12.06 -10.70
CA ALA A 97 -15.69 11.83 -9.91
C ALA A 97 -15.46 10.82 -8.77
N ALA A 98 -14.38 10.02 -8.82
CA ALA A 98 -13.98 9.15 -7.72
C ALA A 98 -13.81 9.92 -6.40
N VAL A 99 -13.44 11.22 -6.44
CA VAL A 99 -13.35 12.07 -5.24
C VAL A 99 -14.67 12.13 -4.49
N ALA A 100 -15.82 12.07 -5.16
CA ALA A 100 -17.12 12.07 -4.51
C ALA A 100 -17.53 10.70 -3.92
N THR A 101 -16.66 9.67 -3.99
CA THR A 101 -16.96 8.33 -3.48
C THR A 101 -16.43 8.12 -2.06
N PRO A 102 -17.15 7.39 -1.18
CA PRO A 102 -16.72 7.18 0.21
C PRO A 102 -15.38 6.43 0.32
N SER A 103 -15.07 5.55 -0.65
CA SER A 103 -13.85 4.74 -0.69
C SER A 103 -12.58 5.51 -1.07
N PHE A 104 -12.70 6.71 -1.64
CA PHE A 104 -11.56 7.44 -2.18
C PHE A 104 -10.54 7.86 -1.12
N GLY A 105 -10.99 8.18 0.09
CA GLY A 105 -10.08 8.52 1.20
C GLY A 105 -9.11 7.40 1.57
N PHE A 106 -9.47 6.14 1.33
CA PHE A 106 -8.56 5.01 1.54
C PHE A 106 -7.43 5.01 0.51
N ILE A 107 -7.71 5.41 -0.74
CA ILE A 107 -6.69 5.57 -1.79
C ILE A 107 -5.69 6.65 -1.40
N LEU A 108 -6.15 7.77 -0.84
CA LEU A 108 -5.26 8.79 -0.28
C LEU A 108 -4.38 8.22 0.84
N GLY A 109 -4.99 7.41 1.71
CA GLY A 109 -4.31 6.71 2.80
C GLY A 109 -3.31 5.63 2.36
N PHE A 110 -3.37 5.14 1.13
CA PHE A 110 -2.42 4.15 0.61
C PHE A 110 -1.01 4.73 0.41
N ILE A 111 -0.89 6.03 0.13
CA ILE A 111 0.40 6.70 -0.03
C ILE A 111 1.24 6.63 1.25
N PRO A 112 0.76 7.14 2.41
CA PRO A 112 1.50 7.01 3.66
C PRO A 112 1.61 5.56 4.13
N ALA A 113 0.66 4.68 3.83
CA ALA A 113 0.76 3.26 4.17
C ALA A 113 1.94 2.58 3.46
N ALA A 114 2.11 2.81 2.15
CA ALA A 114 3.25 2.30 1.40
C ALA A 114 4.57 2.88 1.90
N PHE A 115 4.59 4.16 2.25
CA PHE A 115 5.76 4.80 2.87
C PHE A 115 6.14 4.08 4.18
N VAL A 116 5.17 3.85 5.07
CA VAL A 116 5.40 3.19 6.36
C VAL A 116 5.85 1.74 6.17
N ALA A 117 5.22 0.98 5.27
CA ALA A 117 5.65 -0.38 4.94
C ALA A 117 7.10 -0.41 4.42
N GLY A 118 7.46 0.51 3.52
CA GLY A 118 8.82 0.65 3.02
C GLY A 118 9.81 1.09 4.09
N ALA A 119 9.40 1.95 5.02
CA ALA A 119 10.23 2.37 6.14
C ALA A 119 10.54 1.21 7.10
N PHE A 120 9.63 0.25 7.26
CA PHE A 120 9.91 -0.99 7.99
C PHE A 120 10.88 -1.91 7.22
N ALA A 121 10.74 -2.01 5.90
CA ALA A 121 11.66 -2.76 5.05
C ALA A 121 13.09 -2.18 5.06
N GLU A 122 13.24 -0.86 5.02
CA GLU A 122 14.53 -0.16 5.16
C GLU A 122 15.20 -0.42 6.53
N ARG A 123 14.42 -0.85 7.53
CA ARG A 123 14.91 -1.30 8.85
C ARG A 123 15.09 -2.82 8.93
N SER A 124 14.93 -3.54 7.83
CA SER A 124 15.04 -5.01 7.70
C SER A 124 14.01 -5.81 8.50
N TRP A 125 12.84 -5.23 8.82
CA TRP A 125 11.76 -5.98 9.47
C TRP A 125 11.18 -7.03 8.53
N ASP A 126 11.20 -6.75 7.25
CA ASP A 126 10.76 -7.58 6.12
C ASP A 126 11.60 -8.86 5.88
N ARG A 127 12.71 -9.04 6.61
CA ARG A 127 13.57 -10.25 6.53
C ARG A 127 13.15 -11.36 7.48
N ARG A 128 12.28 -11.07 8.47
CA ARG A 128 11.78 -12.04 9.45
C ARG A 128 10.26 -11.96 9.49
N SER A 129 9.58 -13.08 9.25
CA SER A 129 8.12 -13.10 9.08
C SER A 129 7.34 -12.45 10.22
N TRP A 130 7.72 -12.66 11.48
CA TRP A 130 7.00 -12.04 12.60
C TRP A 130 7.17 -10.50 12.65
N LYS A 131 8.38 -9.98 12.34
CA LYS A 131 8.62 -8.52 12.29
C LYS A 131 7.90 -7.92 11.09
N ALA A 132 7.96 -8.60 9.94
CA ALA A 132 7.24 -8.22 8.74
C ALA A 132 5.73 -8.14 9.03
N PHE A 133 5.16 -9.15 9.69
CA PHE A 133 3.75 -9.17 10.07
C PHE A 133 3.38 -7.96 10.93
N LEU A 134 4.12 -7.67 12.01
CA LEU A 134 3.83 -6.52 12.88
C LEU A 134 3.95 -5.20 12.12
N GLY A 135 5.00 -5.02 11.31
CA GLY A 135 5.19 -3.82 10.51
C GLY A 135 4.08 -3.63 9.47
N PHE A 136 3.64 -4.71 8.84
CA PHE A 136 2.60 -4.68 7.81
C PHE A 136 1.20 -4.51 8.39
N VAL A 137 0.92 -5.04 9.58
CA VAL A 137 -0.30 -4.72 10.34
C VAL A 137 -0.32 -3.24 10.68
N ALA A 138 0.79 -2.69 11.22
CA ALA A 138 0.88 -1.26 11.54
C ALA A 138 0.69 -0.38 10.30
N ALA A 139 1.33 -0.71 9.18
CA ALA A 139 1.14 -0.02 7.91
C ALA A 139 -0.30 -0.14 7.37
N SER A 140 -0.98 -1.28 7.60
CA SER A 140 -2.37 -1.51 7.17
C SER A 140 -3.40 -0.72 7.97
N ILE A 141 -3.04 -0.18 9.14
CA ILE A 141 -3.91 0.73 9.91
C ILE A 141 -3.93 2.13 9.30
N VAL A 142 -2.82 2.55 8.67
CA VAL A 142 -2.62 3.91 8.15
C VAL A 142 -3.72 4.36 7.18
N PRO A 143 -4.20 3.54 6.22
CA PRO A 143 -5.26 3.95 5.31
C PRO A 143 -6.56 4.32 6.02
N PHE A 144 -6.88 3.72 7.16
CA PHE A 144 -8.09 4.03 7.92
C PHE A 144 -8.03 5.43 8.55
N LEU A 145 -6.83 5.94 8.86
CA LEU A 145 -6.66 7.27 9.44
C LEU A 145 -7.12 8.40 8.51
N LEU A 146 -7.03 8.19 7.19
CA LEU A 146 -7.52 9.12 6.18
C LEU A 146 -8.87 8.65 5.62
N GLY A 147 -9.02 7.36 5.38
CA GLY A 147 -10.19 6.76 4.76
C GLY A 147 -11.46 6.90 5.59
N VAL A 148 -11.40 6.65 6.90
CA VAL A 148 -12.59 6.68 7.75
C VAL A 148 -13.15 8.10 7.90
N PRO A 149 -12.34 9.14 8.22
CA PRO A 149 -12.85 10.52 8.26
C PRO A 149 -13.38 11.00 6.91
N TYR A 150 -12.70 10.65 5.82
CA TYR A 150 -13.15 11.00 4.47
C TYR A 150 -14.49 10.35 4.12
N MET A 151 -14.62 9.05 4.41
CA MET A 151 -15.84 8.29 4.20
C MET A 151 -17.00 8.88 5.00
N ALA A 152 -16.77 9.26 6.26
CA ALA A 152 -17.76 9.94 7.08
C ALA A 152 -18.22 11.27 6.48
N MET A 153 -17.27 12.08 5.98
CA MET A 153 -17.59 13.34 5.30
C MET A 153 -18.44 13.11 4.06
N ILE A 154 -18.06 12.18 3.17
CA ILE A 154 -18.84 11.89 1.97
C ILE A 154 -20.23 11.36 2.33
N LEU A 155 -20.33 10.36 3.21
CA LEU A 155 -21.62 9.74 3.55
C LEU A 155 -22.57 10.75 4.21
N ASN A 156 -22.10 11.54 5.17
CA ASN A 156 -22.98 12.39 5.97
C ASN A 156 -23.21 13.78 5.37
N VAL A 157 -22.17 14.38 4.76
CA VAL A 157 -22.25 15.76 4.26
C VAL A 157 -22.64 15.80 2.80
N VAL A 158 -22.09 14.90 1.98
CA VAL A 158 -22.34 14.90 0.52
C VAL A 158 -23.58 14.08 0.17
N LEU A 159 -23.75 12.92 0.81
CA LEU A 159 -24.82 11.97 0.49
C LEU A 159 -25.98 11.99 1.50
N GLY A 160 -25.84 12.68 2.64
CA GLY A 160 -26.91 12.87 3.63
C GLY A 160 -27.31 11.62 4.41
N ALA A 161 -26.47 10.59 4.51
CA ALA A 161 -26.81 9.27 5.04
C ALA A 161 -26.83 9.14 6.59
N GLN A 162 -26.65 10.24 7.33
CA GLN A 162 -26.80 10.32 8.81
C GLN A 162 -26.21 9.17 9.64
N TYR A 163 -24.99 8.73 9.32
CA TYR A 163 -24.24 7.76 10.14
C TYR A 163 -23.63 8.44 11.38
N ASP A 164 -23.74 7.79 12.53
CA ASP A 164 -22.95 8.13 13.71
C ASP A 164 -21.54 7.49 13.65
N LEU A 165 -20.70 7.77 14.66
CA LEU A 165 -19.33 7.24 14.70
C LEU A 165 -19.31 5.70 14.69
N ALA A 166 -20.22 5.07 15.42
CA ALA A 166 -20.30 3.62 15.50
C ALA A 166 -20.65 3.00 14.13
N GLY A 167 -21.63 3.56 13.43
CA GLY A 167 -22.02 3.14 12.08
C GLY A 167 -20.90 3.32 11.06
N ILE A 168 -20.18 4.44 11.11
CA ILE A 168 -19.00 4.68 10.26
C ILE A 168 -17.91 3.63 10.50
N LEU A 169 -17.59 3.30 11.75
CA LEU A 169 -16.59 2.27 12.06
C LEU A 169 -17.07 0.87 11.65
N GLN A 170 -18.36 0.60 11.80
CA GLN A 170 -18.97 -0.67 11.42
C GLN A 170 -18.88 -0.94 9.92
N VAL A 171 -19.02 0.08 9.07
CA VAL A 171 -18.92 -0.09 7.61
C VAL A 171 -17.50 0.15 7.08
N GLY A 172 -16.72 1.00 7.75
CA GLY A 172 -15.41 1.47 7.28
C GLY A 172 -14.21 0.73 7.84
N VAL A 173 -14.36 -0.03 8.93
CA VAL A 173 -13.24 -0.72 9.61
C VAL A 173 -13.53 -2.20 9.81
N THR A 174 -14.64 -2.53 10.47
CA THR A 174 -14.95 -3.90 10.91
C THR A 174 -14.83 -4.97 9.81
N PRO A 175 -15.36 -4.76 8.58
CA PRO A 175 -15.28 -5.77 7.52
C PRO A 175 -13.85 -6.04 7.04
N PHE A 176 -12.95 -5.10 7.28
CA PHE A 176 -11.57 -5.11 6.79
C PHE A 176 -10.57 -5.68 7.79
N ILE A 177 -10.94 -5.86 9.07
CA ILE A 177 -9.99 -6.32 10.11
C ILE A 177 -9.44 -7.69 9.76
N LEU A 178 -10.33 -8.69 9.59
CA LEU A 178 -9.91 -10.06 9.29
C LEU A 178 -9.14 -10.12 7.96
N GLY A 179 -9.69 -9.50 6.92
CA GLY A 179 -9.05 -9.45 5.61
C GLY A 179 -7.69 -8.74 5.63
N GLY A 180 -7.54 -7.71 6.46
CA GLY A 180 -6.29 -6.98 6.66
C GLY A 180 -5.22 -7.82 7.35
N LEU A 181 -5.60 -8.53 8.42
CA LEU A 181 -4.69 -9.46 9.11
C LEU A 181 -4.23 -10.60 8.19
N VAL A 182 -5.15 -11.19 7.43
CA VAL A 182 -4.82 -12.23 6.44
C VAL A 182 -3.87 -11.68 5.37
N LYS A 183 -4.13 -10.50 4.81
CA LYS A 183 -3.24 -9.86 3.82
C LYS A 183 -1.87 -9.52 4.39
N ALA A 184 -1.81 -9.02 5.62
CA ALA A 184 -0.54 -8.75 6.30
C ALA A 184 0.25 -10.04 6.53
N ALA A 185 -0.41 -11.15 6.90
CA ALA A 185 0.21 -12.47 7.02
C ALA A 185 0.75 -12.96 5.67
N ILE A 186 -0.04 -12.84 4.59
CA ILE A 186 0.40 -13.18 3.23
C ILE A 186 1.67 -12.39 2.87
N ALA A 187 1.65 -11.06 3.01
CA ALA A 187 2.82 -10.23 2.72
C ALA A 187 4.03 -10.60 3.59
N ALA A 188 3.81 -10.89 4.88
CA ALA A 188 4.83 -11.28 5.84
C ALA A 188 5.44 -12.67 5.57
N VAL A 189 4.83 -13.47 4.72
CA VAL A 189 5.39 -14.71 4.20
C VAL A 189 6.10 -14.43 2.87
N LEU A 190 5.42 -13.78 1.93
CA LEU A 190 5.93 -13.54 0.58
C LEU A 190 7.23 -12.72 0.57
N ILE A 191 7.30 -11.64 1.33
CA ILE A 191 8.45 -10.72 1.30
C ILE A 191 9.74 -11.37 1.86
N PRO A 192 9.74 -12.02 3.04
CA PRO A 192 10.92 -12.76 3.48
C PRO A 192 11.31 -13.92 2.54
N LEU A 193 10.34 -14.59 1.92
CA LEU A 193 10.61 -15.65 0.95
C LEU A 193 11.32 -15.10 -0.30
N ALA A 194 10.86 -13.95 -0.81
CA ALA A 194 11.54 -13.26 -1.91
C ALA A 194 13.00 -12.94 -1.55
N TRP A 195 13.26 -12.44 -0.33
CA TRP A 195 14.63 -12.21 0.16
C TRP A 195 15.49 -13.49 0.19
N ARG A 196 14.92 -14.63 0.58
CA ARG A 196 15.62 -15.91 0.55
C ARG A 196 15.95 -16.33 -0.88
N GLY A 197 15.02 -16.13 -1.80
CA GLY A 197 15.23 -16.41 -3.23
C GLY A 197 16.38 -15.59 -3.81
N VAL A 198 16.42 -14.28 -3.56
CA VAL A 198 17.52 -13.41 -4.03
C VAL A 198 18.87 -13.90 -3.50
N ARG A 199 18.98 -14.18 -2.19
CA ARG A 199 20.23 -14.69 -1.60
C ARG A 199 20.69 -16.02 -2.20
N ALA A 200 19.75 -16.93 -2.45
CA ALA A 200 20.06 -18.23 -3.04
C ALA A 200 20.57 -18.12 -4.49
N VAL A 201 20.21 -17.07 -5.22
CA VAL A 201 20.75 -16.78 -6.56
C VAL A 201 22.13 -16.15 -6.44
N ASP A 202 22.32 -15.19 -5.54
CA ASP A 202 23.61 -14.54 -5.31
C ASP A 202 24.70 -15.53 -4.85
N GLU A 203 24.35 -16.53 -4.03
CA GLU A 203 25.27 -17.58 -3.58
C GLU A 203 25.69 -18.55 -4.70
N ARG A 204 24.99 -18.56 -5.85
CA ARG A 204 25.27 -19.45 -6.99
C ARG A 204 26.02 -18.77 -8.14
N ALA A 205 26.13 -17.45 -8.12
CA ALA A 205 26.79 -16.64 -9.15
C ALA A 205 28.28 -16.43 -8.83
#